data_AF-A0A397KUU4-F1
#
_entry.id   AF-A0A397KUU4-F1
#
_cell.length_a   1.000
_cell.length_b   1.000
_cell.length_c   1.000
_cell.angle_alpha   90.00
_cell.angle_beta   90.00
_cell.angle_gamma   90.00
#
_symmetry.space_group_name_H-M   'P 1'
#
loop_
_entity.id
_entity.type
_entity.pdbx_description
1 polymer ?
#
loop_
_entity_poly.entity_id
_entity_poly.type
_entity_poly.pdbx_seq_one_letter_code
_entity_poly.pdbx_strand_id
1 'polypeptide(L)' 'MAKSTSSLVVAIIYLMMFSLVEENMGCEVDYGSCKDIGNCEVMCMVKFGSAATGYCVGGNETGRCYCDFPGPCIG' A
#
# COMPACT_ATOMS: atom_id res chain seq x y z
N MET A 1 -22.22 -40.60 10.35
CA MET A 1 -21.59 -39.36 10.83
C MET A 1 -20.79 -38.74 9.67
N ALA A 2 -21.42 -37.94 8.81
CA ALA A 2 -20.71 -37.41 7.62
C ALA A 2 -21.27 -36.03 7.29
N LYS A 3 -20.97 -35.02 8.11
CA LYS A 3 -21.26 -33.63 7.74
C LYS A 3 -20.55 -32.63 8.66
N SER A 4 -19.23 -32.65 8.71
CA SER A 4 -18.48 -31.61 9.43
C SER A 4 -17.22 -31.13 8.71
N THR A 5 -16.91 -31.66 7.53
CA THR A 5 -15.77 -31.24 6.72
C THR A 5 -16.09 -29.98 5.90
N SER A 6 -17.31 -29.80 5.39
CA SER A 6 -17.65 -28.63 4.57
C SER A 6 -17.55 -27.29 5.30
N SER A 7 -17.89 -27.24 6.60
CA SER A 7 -17.86 -25.98 7.35
C SER A 7 -16.42 -25.49 7.59
N LEU A 8 -15.49 -26.42 7.73
CA LEU A 8 -14.08 -26.11 7.96
C LEU A 8 -13.42 -25.58 6.67
N VAL A 9 -13.75 -26.17 5.52
CA VAL A 9 -13.26 -25.71 4.21
C VAL A 9 -13.73 -24.29 3.92
N VAL A 10 -15.01 -23.98 4.20
CA VAL A 10 -15.56 -22.63 4.04
C VAL A 10 -14.85 -21.62 4.95
N ALA A 11 -14.61 -21.97 6.22
CA ALA A 11 -13.89 -21.11 7.16
C ALA A 11 -12.45 -20.82 6.72
N ILE A 12 -11.73 -21.84 6.21
CA ILE A 12 -10.36 -21.68 5.71
C ILE A 12 -10.31 -20.77 4.48
N ILE A 13 -11.23 -20.96 3.53
CA ILE A 13 -11.31 -20.10 2.34
C ILE A 13 -11.56 -18.64 2.76
N TYR A 14 -12.46 -18.42 3.72
CA TYR A 14 -12.78 -17.08 4.20
C TYR A 14 -11.57 -16.39 4.86
N LEU A 15 -10.79 -17.11 5.67
CA LEU A 15 -9.57 -16.58 6.27
C LEU A 15 -8.51 -16.22 5.21
N MET A 16 -8.30 -17.08 4.22
CA MET A 16 -7.32 -16.84 3.15
C MET A 16 -7.69 -15.59 2.33
N MET A 17 -8.98 -15.43 1.99
CA MET A 17 -9.46 -14.24 1.27
C MET A 17 -9.28 -12.97 2.10
N PHE A 18 -9.53 -13.01 3.41
CA PHE A 18 -9.32 -11.86 4.31
C PHE A 18 -7.85 -11.46 4.41
N SER A 19 -6.94 -12.43 4.54
CA SER A 19 -5.49 -12.17 4.57
C SER A 19 -4.99 -11.53 3.27
N LEU A 20 -5.51 -11.94 2.12
CA LEU A 20 -5.19 -11.29 0.84
C LEU A 20 -5.70 -9.85 0.74
N VAL A 21 -6.86 -9.55 1.35
CA VAL A 21 -7.43 -8.19 1.31
C VAL A 21 -6.65 -7.23 2.22
N GLU A 22 -6.18 -7.69 3.39
CA GLU A 22 -5.31 -6.86 4.26
C GLU A 22 -3.94 -6.57 3.63
N GLU A 23 -3.34 -7.52 2.91
CA GLU A 23 -2.06 -7.30 2.23
C GLU A 23 -2.19 -6.31 1.05
N ASN A 24 -3.40 -6.16 0.48
CA ASN A 24 -3.68 -5.26 -0.65
C ASN A 24 -4.24 -3.89 -0.23
N MET A 25 -4.29 -3.57 1.06
CA MET A 25 -4.53 -2.19 1.49
C MET A 25 -3.24 -1.40 1.27
N GLY A 26 -3.06 -0.90 0.05
CA GLY A 26 -2.00 0.06 -0.27
C GLY A 26 -2.11 1.28 0.65
N CYS A 27 -0.97 1.79 1.07
CA CYS A 27 -0.88 2.98 1.89
C CYS A 27 -0.44 4.17 1.04
N GLU A 28 -1.18 5.26 1.14
CA GLU A 28 -0.77 6.56 0.63
C GLU A 28 -0.36 7.48 1.79
N VAL A 29 0.85 8.03 1.72
CA VAL A 29 1.35 9.01 2.71
C VAL A 29 1.84 10.27 2.02
N ASP A 30 1.57 11.41 2.65
CA ASP A 30 2.21 12.67 2.32
C ASP A 30 3.67 12.64 2.79
N TYR A 31 4.60 12.80 1.85
CA TYR A 31 6.03 12.81 2.13
C TYR A 31 6.58 14.23 2.27
N GLY A 32 6.00 15.22 1.57
CA GLY A 32 6.43 16.62 1.65
C GLY A 32 6.32 17.39 0.34
N SER A 33 7.08 18.47 0.21
CA SER A 33 7.04 19.39 -0.94
C SER A 33 7.85 18.87 -2.13
N CYS A 34 7.21 18.76 -3.31
CA CYS A 34 7.84 18.24 -4.53
C CYS A 34 9.08 19.03 -4.96
N LYS A 35 9.08 20.33 -4.72
CA LYS A 35 10.19 21.22 -5.05
C LYS A 35 11.46 20.85 -4.29
N ASP A 36 11.33 20.46 -3.03
CA ASP A 36 12.44 20.15 -2.13
C ASP A 36 12.93 18.70 -2.33
N ILE A 37 12.01 17.79 -2.67
CA ILE A 37 12.28 16.36 -2.83
C ILE A 37 12.87 16.05 -4.22
N GLY A 38 12.53 16.85 -5.23
CA GLY A 38 12.91 16.60 -6.61
C GLY A 38 12.09 15.45 -7.21
N ASN A 39 12.70 14.27 -7.37
CA ASN A 39 12.01 13.13 -7.97
C ASN A 39 11.26 12.30 -6.91
N CYS A 40 9.97 12.63 -6.72
CA CYS A 40 9.08 12.03 -5.73
C CYS A 40 9.04 10.48 -5.83
N GLU A 41 8.91 9.92 -7.03
CA GLU A 41 8.84 8.48 -7.24
C GLU A 41 10.07 7.75 -6.69
N VAL A 42 11.26 8.21 -7.05
CA VAL A 42 12.53 7.59 -6.61
C VAL A 42 12.67 7.71 -5.09
N MET A 43 12.26 8.83 -4.50
CA MET A 43 12.34 9.02 -3.05
C MET A 43 11.38 8.10 -2.29
N CYS A 44 10.17 7.90 -2.82
CA CYS A 44 9.22 6.92 -2.28
C CYS A 44 9.77 5.49 -2.38
N MET A 45 10.39 5.12 -3.51
CA MET A 45 11.05 3.82 -3.67
C MET A 45 12.20 3.60 -2.69
N VAL A 46 13.01 4.63 -2.44
CA VAL A 46 14.14 4.54 -1.50
C VAL A 46 13.64 4.43 -0.05
N LYS A 47 12.55 5.12 0.30
CA LYS A 47 12.01 5.17 1.66
C LYS A 47 11.17 3.94 2.02
N PHE A 48 10.25 3.55 1.12
CA PHE A 48 9.23 2.53 1.38
C PHE A 48 9.50 1.21 0.63
N GLY A 49 10.55 1.16 -0.20
CA GLY A 49 10.97 -0.02 -0.94
C GLY A 49 10.58 0.03 -2.41
N SER A 50 11.16 -0.86 -3.21
CA SER A 50 11.06 -0.83 -4.68
C SER A 50 9.65 -1.01 -5.25
N ALA A 51 8.69 -1.44 -4.43
CA ALA A 51 7.28 -1.57 -4.80
C ALA A 51 6.48 -0.27 -4.56
N ALA A 52 7.09 0.73 -3.92
CA ALA A 52 6.48 2.04 -3.74
C ALA A 52 6.52 2.85 -5.04
N THR A 53 5.50 3.66 -5.24
CA THR A 53 5.44 4.70 -6.26
C THR A 53 5.24 6.05 -5.60
N GLY A 54 5.50 7.12 -6.33
CA GLY A 54 5.37 8.47 -5.81
C GLY A 54 4.95 9.46 -6.89
N TYR A 55 4.08 10.40 -6.53
CA TYR A 55 3.57 11.37 -7.48
C TYR A 55 3.33 12.75 -6.84
N CYS A 56 3.45 13.79 -7.67
CA CYS A 56 3.31 15.18 -7.27
C CYS A 56 1.92 15.73 -7.59
N VAL A 57 1.15 16.03 -6.55
CA VAL A 57 -0.16 16.67 -6.68
C VAL A 57 0.00 18.18 -6.55
N GLY A 58 -0.40 18.94 -7.58
CA GLY A 58 -0.25 20.41 -7.63
C GLY A 58 0.97 20.90 -8.41
N GLY A 59 1.67 20.00 -9.12
CA GLY A 59 2.83 20.34 -9.96
C GLY A 59 4.16 20.38 -9.20
N ASN A 60 5.28 20.56 -9.92
CA ASN A 60 6.61 20.38 -9.33
C ASN A 60 7.04 21.52 -8.38
N GLU A 61 6.51 22.74 -8.54
CA GLU A 61 7.00 23.91 -7.79
C GLU A 61 6.25 24.19 -6.48
N THR A 62 4.98 23.79 -6.40
CA THR A 62 4.11 24.02 -5.22
C THR A 62 3.35 22.78 -4.79
N GLY A 63 3.49 21.67 -5.54
CA GLY A 63 2.79 20.44 -5.24
C GLY A 63 3.41 19.66 -4.09
N ARG A 64 2.62 18.71 -3.60
CA ARG A 64 3.04 17.78 -2.55
C ARG A 64 3.26 16.40 -3.13
N CYS A 65 4.31 15.76 -2.63
CA CYS A 65 4.74 14.42 -2.99
C CYS A 65 3.98 13.42 -2.11
N TYR A 66 3.24 12.55 -2.77
CA TYR A 66 2.54 11.44 -2.14
C TYR A 66 3.23 10.15 -2.52
N CYS A 67 3.48 9.28 -1.54
CA CYS A 67 4.01 7.94 -1.75
C CYS A 67 2.91 6.92 -1.57
N ASP A 68 2.69 6.07 -2.58
CA ASP A 68 1.80 4.92 -2.52
C ASP A 68 2.63 3.64 -2.47
N PHE A 69 2.35 2.74 -1.55
CA PHE A 69 3.10 1.48 -1.43
C PHE A 69 2.23 0.35 -0.87
N PRO A 70 2.50 -0.92 -1.26
CA PRO A 70 1.79 -2.05 -0.71
C PRO A 70 2.17 -2.28 0.76
N GLY A 71 1.16 -2.39 1.62
CA GLY A 71 1.34 -2.73 3.04
C GLY A 71 0.79 -1.66 3.99
N PRO A 72 0.88 -1.92 5.32
CA PRO A 72 0.30 -1.03 6.32
C PRO A 72 0.98 0.33 6.36
N CYS A 73 0.20 1.39 6.60
CA CYS A 73 0.68 2.75 6.83
C CYS A 73 1.47 2.88 8.14
N ILE A 74 2.72 2.41 8.12
CA ILE A 74 3.68 2.60 9.21
C ILE A 74 4.65 3.70 8.75
N GLY A 75 4.22 4.95 8.95
CA GLY A 75 4.99 6.16 8.64
C GLY A 75 5.87 6.62 9.80
#